data_AF-A0A0F9C0C4-F1
#
_entry.id   AF-A0A0F9C0C4-F1
#
_cell.length_a   1.000
_cell.length_b   1.000
_cell.length_c   1.000
_cell.angle_alpha   90.00
_cell.angle_beta   90.00
_cell.angle_gamma   90.00
#
_symmetry.space_group_name_H-M   'P 1'
#
loop_
_entity.id
_entity.type
_entity.pdbx_description
1 polymer ?
#
loop_
_entity_poly.entity_id
_entity_poly.type
_entity_poly.pdbx_seq_one_letter_code
_entity_poly.pdbx_strand_id
1 'polypeptide(L)'
;MAGRRKKVLDVREMVRRFRLGESDRRIARELRLSRRTVKKYREWASEKGLLEGEELASPSSIDEGLKQGESVEVRGPVSSVEKYRDFVVEKRKKGVELVALLRLLHERGYQGSYSSLRRFVARLEPSQPEATVRVETPPGDEAQVDFGYAGKLHDPITRRLRKAWVFVMTLCYSRHQYAEIVFDQKVETWVELHVRAFEWFGGVVRRVVLDNLRAGIVKAVLHDQEAQRSYRELAEHYGFLISPCRPRKPEHKGKVESGVHYAKRNALAGRDFLDIRAANAHLERWALEVAGVRDHGTTHEQPLVRFQTERESLLPLPTQRYEIVVWKHAKLHPDCHVVFD
;
A
#
# COMPACT_ATOMS: atom_id res chain seq x y z
N MET A 1 -25.22 10.88 -13.35
CA MET A 1 -24.37 11.70 -12.46
C MET A 1 -25.13 12.93 -11.95
N ALA A 2 -26.20 12.73 -11.19
CA ALA A 2 -26.95 13.81 -10.55
C ALA A 2 -26.48 13.92 -9.08
N GLY A 3 -26.25 15.14 -8.58
CA GLY A 3 -26.04 15.39 -7.14
C GLY A 3 -24.60 15.57 -6.64
N ARG A 4 -23.57 15.57 -7.49
CA ARG A 4 -22.19 15.82 -7.03
C ARG A 4 -21.90 17.33 -6.95
N ARG A 5 -21.60 17.85 -5.76
CA ARG A 5 -21.17 19.24 -5.49
C ARG A 5 -19.90 19.54 -6.30
N LYS A 6 -19.85 20.71 -6.95
CA LYS A 6 -18.67 21.14 -7.73
C LYS A 6 -17.57 21.68 -6.82
N LYS A 7 -16.33 21.66 -7.30
CA LYS A 7 -15.19 22.15 -6.52
C LYS A 7 -15.39 23.63 -6.22
N VAL A 8 -15.00 24.07 -5.03
CA VAL A 8 -15.16 25.46 -4.58
C VAL A 8 -14.52 26.44 -5.56
N LEU A 9 -13.38 26.06 -6.16
CA LEU A 9 -12.70 26.86 -7.19
C LEU A 9 -13.52 27.01 -8.48
N ASP A 10 -14.22 25.96 -8.92
CA ASP A 10 -15.11 26.05 -10.09
C ASP A 10 -16.27 27.01 -9.80
N VAL A 11 -16.80 27.00 -8.57
CA VAL A 11 -17.87 27.91 -8.15
C VAL A 11 -17.37 29.35 -8.06
N ARG A 12 -16.17 29.58 -7.54
CA ARG A 12 -15.53 30.90 -7.51
C ARG A 12 -15.29 31.45 -8.91
N GLU A 13 -14.82 30.62 -9.83
CA GLU A 13 -14.61 31.01 -11.23
C GLU A 13 -15.94 31.32 -11.95
N MET A 14 -17.00 30.56 -11.67
CA MET A 14 -18.35 30.90 -12.15
C MET A 14 -18.80 32.28 -11.64
N VAL A 15 -18.66 32.56 -10.34
CA VAL A 15 -19.00 33.86 -9.74
C VAL A 15 -18.20 35.00 -10.38
N ARG A 16 -16.89 34.80 -10.60
CA ARG A 16 -16.03 35.77 -11.30
C ARG A 16 -16.58 36.09 -12.69
N ARG A 17 -16.92 35.08 -13.48
CA ARG A 17 -17.44 35.26 -14.85
C ARG A 17 -18.85 35.86 -14.87
N PHE A 18 -19.66 35.61 -13.85
CA PHE A 18 -20.95 36.29 -13.70
C PHE A 18 -20.78 37.80 -13.51
N ARG A 19 -19.82 38.24 -12.68
CA ARG A 19 -19.49 39.66 -12.49
C ARG A 19 -18.95 40.33 -13.76
N LEU A 20 -18.21 39.57 -14.58
CA LEU A 20 -17.70 40.04 -15.88
C LEU A 20 -18.78 40.10 -16.99
N GLY A 21 -20.04 39.83 -16.67
CA GLY A 21 -21.15 39.92 -17.63
C GLY A 21 -21.20 38.78 -18.65
N GLU A 22 -20.47 37.68 -18.44
CA GLU A 22 -20.53 36.54 -19.36
C GLU A 22 -21.88 35.81 -19.29
N SER A 23 -22.36 35.40 -20.47
CA SER A 23 -23.60 34.60 -20.57
C SER A 23 -23.41 33.16 -20.05
N ASP A 24 -24.47 32.57 -19.51
CA ASP A 24 -24.47 31.18 -19.04
C ASP A 24 -24.04 30.17 -20.11
N ARG A 25 -24.31 30.47 -21.39
CA ARG A 25 -23.90 29.62 -22.52
C ARG A 25 -22.38 29.59 -22.66
N ARG A 26 -21.72 30.75 -22.57
CA ARG A 26 -20.27 30.86 -22.69
C ARG A 26 -19.57 30.16 -21.54
N ILE A 27 -20.01 30.44 -20.31
CA ILE A 27 -19.47 29.84 -19.08
C ILE A 27 -19.62 28.32 -19.09
N ALA A 28 -20.78 27.79 -19.47
CA ALA A 28 -21.03 26.35 -19.56
C ALA A 28 -20.08 25.65 -20.55
N ARG A 29 -19.85 26.26 -21.72
CA ARG A 29 -18.97 25.72 -22.77
C ARG A 29 -17.51 25.70 -22.32
N GLU A 30 -17.02 26.80 -21.74
CA GLU A 30 -15.60 26.95 -21.39
C GLU A 30 -15.21 26.16 -20.14
N LEU A 31 -16.07 26.12 -19.12
CA LEU A 31 -15.83 25.32 -17.92
C LEU A 31 -16.25 23.84 -18.10
N ARG A 32 -16.74 23.45 -19.29
CA ARG A 32 -17.27 22.12 -19.59
C ARG A 32 -18.33 21.67 -18.56
N LEU A 33 -19.20 22.61 -18.16
CA LEU A 33 -20.27 22.40 -17.20
C LEU A 33 -21.63 22.38 -17.90
N SER A 34 -22.62 21.73 -17.28
CA SER A 34 -23.98 21.78 -17.81
C SER A 34 -24.57 23.18 -17.63
N ARG A 35 -25.32 23.65 -18.63
CA ARG A 35 -25.99 24.96 -18.58
C ARG A 35 -26.96 25.10 -17.39
N ARG A 36 -27.57 23.98 -16.96
CA ARG A 36 -28.41 23.91 -15.75
C ARG A 36 -27.60 24.15 -14.47
N THR A 37 -26.37 23.64 -14.41
CA THR A 37 -25.47 23.86 -13.27
C THR A 37 -25.04 25.32 -13.17
N VAL A 38 -24.65 25.93 -14.30
CA VAL A 38 -24.26 27.35 -14.33
C VAL A 38 -25.40 28.24 -13.90
N LYS A 39 -26.62 28.02 -14.44
CA LYS A 39 -27.82 28.75 -14.03
C LYS A 39 -28.10 28.64 -12.53
N LYS A 40 -28.06 27.41 -11.98
CA LYS A 40 -28.24 27.16 -10.54
C LYS A 40 -27.27 27.96 -9.67
N TYR A 41 -25.99 28.00 -10.04
CA TYR A 41 -24.98 28.74 -9.29
C TYR A 41 -25.09 30.26 -9.46
N ARG A 42 -25.63 30.75 -10.58
CA ARG A 42 -25.95 32.17 -10.76
C ARG A 42 -27.07 32.61 -9.82
N GLU A 43 -28.14 31.82 -9.73
CA GLU A 43 -29.26 32.06 -8.81
C GLU A 43 -28.77 32.05 -7.35
N TRP A 44 -28.01 31.02 -6.95
CA TRP A 44 -27.40 30.95 -5.62
C TRP A 44 -26.47 32.13 -5.32
N ALA A 45 -25.63 32.54 -6.29
CA ALA A 45 -24.73 33.69 -6.11
C ALA A 45 -25.50 35.01 -6.00
N SER A 46 -26.63 35.15 -6.71
CA SER A 46 -27.53 36.29 -6.61
C SER A 46 -28.20 36.36 -5.24
N GLU A 47 -28.73 35.22 -4.75
CA GLU A 47 -29.36 35.12 -3.42
C GLU A 47 -28.41 35.44 -2.28
N LYS A 48 -27.13 35.09 -2.43
CA LYS A 48 -26.08 35.37 -1.44
C LYS A 48 -25.40 36.73 -1.62
N GLY A 49 -25.86 37.58 -2.55
CA GLY A 49 -25.27 38.90 -2.82
C GLY A 49 -23.84 38.86 -3.34
N LEU A 50 -23.40 37.73 -3.91
CA LEU A 50 -22.03 37.51 -4.36
C LEU A 50 -21.75 38.07 -5.76
N LEU A 51 -22.77 38.58 -6.45
CA LEU A 51 -22.66 39.15 -7.79
C LEU A 51 -22.20 40.62 -7.79
N GLU A 52 -22.16 41.26 -6.62
CA GLU A 52 -21.81 42.67 -6.46
C GLU A 52 -20.60 42.83 -5.50
N GLY A 53 -19.88 43.94 -5.61
CA GLY A 53 -18.69 44.27 -4.79
C GLY A 53 -17.36 44.26 -5.56
N GLU A 54 -16.38 45.02 -5.03
CA GLU A 54 -15.05 45.20 -5.63
C GLU A 54 -14.18 43.95 -5.53
N GLU A 55 -14.29 43.20 -4.43
CA GLU A 55 -13.50 41.99 -4.20
C GLU A 55 -14.31 40.71 -4.40
N LEU A 56 -13.67 39.71 -5.02
CA LEU A 56 -14.23 38.38 -5.18
C LEU A 56 -14.23 37.64 -3.85
N ALA A 57 -15.36 37.04 -3.50
CA ALA A 57 -15.46 36.22 -2.30
C ALA A 57 -14.32 35.18 -2.20
N SER A 58 -13.78 35.07 -0.99
CA SER A 58 -12.72 34.11 -0.70
C SER A 58 -13.22 32.67 -0.91
N PRO A 59 -12.33 31.72 -1.25
CA PRO A 59 -12.72 30.31 -1.34
C PRO A 59 -13.41 29.79 -0.07
N SER A 60 -12.98 30.24 1.11
CA SER A 60 -13.58 29.91 2.41
C SER A 60 -15.02 30.43 2.53
N SER A 61 -15.27 31.70 2.20
CA SER A 61 -16.61 32.29 2.25
C SER A 61 -17.58 31.62 1.26
N ILE A 62 -17.09 31.23 0.08
CA ILE A 62 -17.88 30.46 -0.90
C ILE A 62 -18.20 29.08 -0.34
N ASP A 63 -17.24 28.39 0.28
CA ASP A 63 -17.48 27.07 0.87
C ASP A 63 -18.50 27.13 2.03
N GLU A 64 -18.44 28.16 2.86
CA GLU A 64 -19.43 28.45 3.91
C GLU A 64 -20.82 28.72 3.33
N GLY A 65 -20.94 29.61 2.34
CA GLY A 65 -22.22 29.89 1.68
C GLY A 65 -22.82 28.66 0.98
N LEU A 66 -21.98 27.77 0.46
CA LEU A 66 -22.37 26.49 -0.12
C LEU A 66 -22.73 25.43 0.93
N LYS A 67 -22.26 25.56 2.18
CA LYS A 67 -22.67 24.71 3.32
C LYS A 67 -24.01 25.15 3.91
N GLN A 68 -24.33 26.45 3.83
CA GLN A 68 -25.60 27.00 4.32
C GLN A 68 -26.80 26.75 3.39
N GLY A 69 -26.58 26.48 2.10
CA GLY A 69 -27.66 26.06 1.21
C GLY A 69 -28.13 24.66 1.60
N GLU A 70 -29.44 24.51 1.84
CA GLU A 70 -30.07 23.26 2.25
C GLU A 70 -29.42 22.08 1.53
N SER A 71 -28.77 21.21 2.31
CA SER A 71 -28.50 19.86 1.88
C SER A 71 -29.86 19.28 1.52
N VAL A 72 -30.21 19.29 0.23
CA VAL A 72 -31.26 18.44 -0.29
C VAL A 72 -30.78 17.04 0.02
N GLU A 73 -31.22 16.51 1.16
CA GLU A 73 -31.05 15.12 1.50
C GLU A 73 -31.63 14.36 0.33
N VAL A 74 -30.76 13.83 -0.52
CA VAL A 74 -31.15 12.80 -1.46
C VAL A 74 -31.60 11.66 -0.55
N ARG A 75 -32.91 11.59 -0.28
CA ARG A 75 -33.55 10.53 0.51
C ARG A 75 -33.34 9.23 -0.25
N GLY A 76 -32.15 8.64 -0.05
CA GLY A 76 -31.88 7.28 -0.46
C GLY A 76 -32.85 6.35 0.26
N PRO A 77 -33.04 5.12 -0.23
CA PRO A 77 -33.91 4.16 0.42
C PRO A 77 -33.51 4.01 1.89
N VAL A 78 -34.47 4.23 2.79
CA VAL A 78 -34.30 4.09 4.24
C VAL A 78 -33.84 2.66 4.52
N SER A 79 -32.81 2.52 5.36
CA SER A 79 -32.29 1.21 5.71
C SER A 79 -33.39 0.35 6.33
N SER A 80 -33.48 -0.93 5.96
CA SER A 80 -34.35 -1.87 6.67
C SER A 80 -33.96 -2.01 8.15
N VAL A 81 -32.73 -1.63 8.52
CA VAL A 81 -32.21 -1.61 9.89
C VAL A 81 -32.67 -0.38 10.67
N GLU A 82 -33.20 0.67 10.02
CA GLU A 82 -33.55 1.94 10.67
C GLU A 82 -34.59 1.74 11.78
N LYS A 83 -35.53 0.80 11.58
CA LYS A 83 -36.53 0.40 12.58
C LYS A 83 -35.94 -0.11 13.89
N TYR A 84 -34.68 -0.57 13.86
CA TYR A 84 -33.95 -1.11 15.00
C TYR A 84 -32.79 -0.20 15.43
N ARG A 85 -32.78 1.08 15.01
CA ARG A 85 -31.70 2.03 15.28
C ARG A 85 -31.31 2.06 16.75
N ASP A 86 -32.27 2.29 17.65
CA ASP A 86 -31.98 2.48 19.07
C ASP A 86 -31.36 1.24 19.69
N PHE A 87 -31.86 0.07 19.30
CA PHE A 87 -31.32 -1.23 19.72
C PHE A 87 -29.89 -1.45 19.19
N VAL A 88 -29.65 -1.12 17.92
CA VAL A 88 -28.31 -1.22 17.31
C VAL A 88 -27.33 -0.30 18.03
N VAL A 89 -27.70 0.96 18.28
CA VAL A 89 -26.86 1.94 18.99
C VAL A 89 -26.56 1.46 20.41
N GLU A 90 -27.57 0.98 21.14
CA GLU A 90 -27.40 0.45 22.50
C GLU A 90 -26.43 -0.73 22.54
N LYS A 91 -26.58 -1.69 21.61
CA LYS A 91 -25.72 -2.88 21.56
C LYS A 91 -24.31 -2.56 21.09
N ARG A 92 -24.15 -1.61 20.17
CA ARG A 92 -22.83 -1.11 19.75
C ARG A 92 -22.10 -0.39 20.89
N LYS A 93 -22.81 0.41 21.71
CA LYS A 93 -22.24 1.01 22.94
C LYS A 93 -21.77 -0.04 23.95
N LYS A 94 -22.43 -1.21 23.99
CA LYS A 94 -22.03 -2.36 24.81
C LYS A 94 -20.92 -3.24 24.19
N GLY A 95 -20.34 -2.83 23.07
CA GLY A 95 -19.24 -3.55 22.41
C GLY A 95 -19.66 -4.82 21.68
N VAL A 96 -20.94 -4.98 21.35
CA VAL A 96 -21.43 -6.19 20.66
C VAL A 96 -20.92 -6.22 19.21
N GLU A 97 -20.29 -7.33 18.85
CA GLU A 97 -19.81 -7.62 17.50
C GLU A 97 -20.95 -7.70 16.48
N LEU A 98 -20.69 -7.28 15.23
CA LEU A 98 -21.72 -7.19 14.18
C LEU A 98 -22.43 -8.52 13.90
N VAL A 99 -21.72 -9.64 14.01
CA VAL A 99 -22.28 -10.99 13.80
C VAL A 99 -23.26 -11.34 14.92
N ALA A 100 -22.92 -11.05 16.17
CA ALA A 100 -23.81 -11.25 17.31
C ALA A 100 -25.01 -10.29 17.25
N LEU A 101 -24.78 -9.04 16.85
CA LEU A 101 -25.84 -8.06 16.65
C LEU A 101 -26.83 -8.49 15.56
N LEU A 102 -26.36 -9.10 14.47
CA LEU A 102 -27.25 -9.62 13.42
C LEU A 102 -28.16 -10.74 13.95
N ARG A 103 -27.62 -11.66 14.76
CA ARG A 103 -28.42 -12.73 15.38
C ARG A 103 -29.50 -12.17 16.30
N LEU A 104 -29.15 -11.21 17.14
CA LEU A 104 -30.11 -10.52 18.01
C LEU A 104 -31.17 -9.74 17.23
N LEU A 105 -30.83 -9.23 16.05
CA LEU A 105 -31.79 -8.59 15.16
C LEU A 105 -32.74 -9.62 14.53
N HIS A 106 -32.23 -10.79 14.11
CA HIS A 106 -33.04 -11.89 13.58
C HIS A 106 -34.04 -12.41 14.61
N GLU A 107 -33.64 -12.55 15.86
CA GLU A 107 -34.53 -12.89 16.99
C GLU A 107 -35.66 -11.85 17.19
N ARG A 108 -35.43 -10.60 16.76
CA ARG A 108 -36.38 -9.49 16.81
C ARG A 108 -37.13 -9.27 15.50
N GLY A 109 -37.09 -10.25 14.59
CA GLY A 109 -37.83 -10.24 13.33
C GLY A 109 -37.16 -9.48 12.18
N TYR A 110 -35.90 -9.08 12.32
CA TYR A 110 -35.16 -8.51 11.19
C TYR A 110 -34.86 -9.62 10.16
N GLN A 111 -35.24 -9.43 8.89
CA GLN A 111 -34.94 -10.39 7.82
C GLN A 111 -33.86 -9.91 6.85
N GLY A 112 -33.19 -8.81 7.17
CA GLY A 112 -32.16 -8.26 6.29
C GLY A 112 -30.80 -8.95 6.45
N SER A 113 -29.89 -8.62 5.53
CA SER A 113 -28.56 -9.22 5.46
C SER A 113 -27.53 -8.52 6.35
N TYR A 114 -26.46 -9.25 6.66
CA TYR A 114 -25.27 -8.72 7.33
C TYR A 114 -24.74 -7.44 6.67
N SER A 115 -24.73 -7.39 5.33
CA SER A 115 -24.26 -6.23 4.57
C SER A 115 -25.09 -4.97 4.83
N SER A 116 -26.40 -5.10 5.06
CA SER A 116 -27.28 -3.97 5.40
C SER A 116 -27.01 -3.45 6.81
N LEU A 117 -26.82 -4.34 7.78
CA LEU A 117 -26.39 -3.98 9.14
C LEU A 117 -25.01 -3.31 9.12
N ARG A 118 -24.03 -3.88 8.41
CA ARG A 118 -22.68 -3.32 8.30
C ARG A 118 -22.67 -1.91 7.73
N ARG A 119 -23.43 -1.67 6.66
CA ARG A 119 -23.57 -0.32 6.07
C ARG A 119 -24.26 0.66 7.02
N PHE A 120 -25.25 0.19 7.76
CA PHE A 120 -25.97 1.01 8.74
C PHE A 120 -25.04 1.42 9.89
N VAL A 121 -24.31 0.47 10.49
CA VAL A 121 -23.33 0.75 11.56
C VAL A 121 -22.18 1.62 11.06
N ALA A 122 -21.66 1.40 9.85
CA ALA A 122 -20.61 2.26 9.27
C ALA A 122 -21.05 3.72 9.07
N ARG A 123 -22.36 4.01 8.97
CA ARG A 123 -22.88 5.38 8.96
C ARG A 123 -23.03 5.97 10.36
N LEU A 124 -23.35 5.14 11.36
CA LEU A 124 -23.45 5.57 12.76
C LEU A 124 -22.07 5.79 13.39
N GLU A 125 -21.10 4.96 13.01
CA GLU A 125 -19.72 4.97 13.46
C GLU A 125 -18.82 5.14 12.22
N PRO A 126 -18.78 6.35 11.63
CA PRO A 126 -17.84 6.61 10.56
C PRO A 126 -16.44 6.37 11.11
N SER A 127 -15.69 5.46 10.47
CA SER A 127 -14.28 5.26 10.80
C SER A 127 -13.58 6.61 10.61
N GLN A 128 -13.14 7.20 11.72
CA GLN A 128 -12.17 8.27 11.68
C GLN A 128 -10.83 7.60 11.41
N PRO A 129 -10.20 7.81 10.24
CA PRO A 129 -8.85 7.31 10.05
C PRO A 129 -7.97 7.99 11.10
N GLU A 130 -7.32 7.18 11.95
CA GLU A 130 -6.27 7.69 12.82
C GLU A 130 -5.22 8.39 11.95
N ALA A 131 -4.98 9.67 12.23
CA ALA A 131 -3.95 10.43 11.54
C ALA A 131 -2.59 9.86 11.93
N THR A 132 -1.99 9.06 11.06
CA THR A 132 -0.63 8.56 11.25
C THR A 132 0.36 9.53 10.61
N VAL A 133 1.38 9.94 11.36
CA VAL A 133 2.49 10.72 10.79
C VAL A 133 3.33 9.78 9.96
N ARG A 134 3.30 9.99 8.65
CA ARG A 134 4.02 9.17 7.68
C ARG A 134 5.51 9.54 7.69
N VAL A 135 6.36 8.56 7.96
CA VAL A 135 7.82 8.72 7.95
C VAL A 135 8.36 8.35 6.57
N GLU A 136 8.63 9.35 5.73
CA GLU A 136 9.42 9.17 4.50
C GLU A 136 10.91 9.02 4.87
N THR A 137 11.64 8.13 4.20
CA THR A 137 13.09 8.01 4.37
C THR A 137 13.83 8.75 3.26
N PRO A 138 15.04 9.27 3.53
CA PRO A 138 15.93 9.77 2.50
C PRO A 138 16.25 8.70 1.42
N PRO A 139 16.64 9.12 0.21
CA PRO A 139 17.07 8.20 -0.84
C PRO A 139 18.28 7.37 -0.39
N GLY A 140 18.25 6.07 -0.68
CA GLY A 140 19.33 5.12 -0.38
C GLY A 140 19.48 4.76 1.11
N ASP A 141 18.63 5.30 1.98
CA ASP A 141 18.75 5.09 3.42
C ASP A 141 18.22 3.72 3.85
N GLU A 142 17.09 3.27 3.30
CA GLU A 142 16.38 2.08 3.79
C GLU A 142 15.79 1.23 2.66
N ALA A 143 15.85 -0.09 2.80
CA ALA A 143 15.03 -1.04 2.05
C ALA A 143 14.26 -1.96 3.02
N GLN A 144 13.08 -2.40 2.60
CA GLN A 144 12.28 -3.39 3.31
C GLN A 144 12.32 -4.72 2.60
N VAL A 145 12.59 -5.78 3.36
CA VAL A 145 12.62 -7.14 2.87
C VAL A 145 11.44 -7.92 3.43
N ASP A 146 10.67 -8.47 2.49
CA ASP A 146 9.56 -9.37 2.72
C ASP A 146 9.86 -10.73 2.10
N PHE A 147 9.49 -11.80 2.80
CA PHE A 147 9.67 -13.16 2.31
C PHE A 147 8.48 -14.02 2.69
N GLY A 148 7.89 -14.73 1.73
CA GLY A 148 6.65 -15.45 1.99
C GLY A 148 6.27 -16.48 0.95
N TYR A 149 5.24 -17.26 1.27
CA TYR A 149 4.80 -18.36 0.42
C TYR A 149 4.20 -17.87 -0.91
N ALA A 150 4.78 -18.26 -2.04
CA ALA A 150 4.36 -17.87 -3.38
C ALA A 150 3.37 -18.86 -4.02
N GLY A 151 3.30 -20.10 -3.53
CA GLY A 151 2.48 -21.16 -4.12
C GLY A 151 3.29 -22.43 -4.34
N LYS A 152 2.89 -23.22 -5.33
CA LYS A 152 3.70 -24.34 -5.81
C LYS A 152 4.10 -24.12 -7.26
N LEU A 153 5.34 -24.46 -7.61
CA LEU A 153 5.88 -24.37 -8.97
C LEU A 153 6.64 -25.64 -9.31
N HIS A 154 6.73 -25.94 -10.60
CA HIS A 154 7.55 -27.04 -11.08
C HIS A 154 9.03 -26.69 -10.98
N ASP A 155 9.79 -27.60 -10.41
CA ASP A 155 11.24 -27.58 -10.41
C ASP A 155 11.75 -28.10 -11.76
N PRO A 156 12.50 -27.30 -12.54
CA PRO A 156 12.96 -27.71 -13.87
C PRO A 156 13.94 -28.89 -13.82
N ILE A 157 14.63 -29.09 -12.68
CA ILE A 157 15.61 -30.16 -12.49
C ILE A 157 14.89 -31.44 -12.07
N THR A 158 14.12 -31.38 -10.97
CA THR A 158 13.48 -32.58 -10.42
C THR A 158 12.14 -32.91 -11.10
N ARG A 159 11.61 -32.00 -11.93
CA ARG A 159 10.28 -32.04 -12.56
C ARG A 159 9.11 -32.16 -11.59
N ARG A 160 9.36 -32.03 -10.28
CA ARG A 160 8.36 -32.14 -9.23
C ARG A 160 7.75 -30.79 -8.91
N LEU A 161 6.49 -30.83 -8.53
CA LEU A 161 5.78 -29.67 -8.01
C LEU A 161 6.23 -29.42 -6.56
N ARG A 162 6.97 -28.33 -6.33
CA ARG A 162 7.53 -27.96 -5.01
C ARG A 162 6.84 -26.72 -4.47
N LYS A 163 6.78 -26.59 -3.14
CA LYS A 163 6.44 -25.31 -2.50
C LYS A 163 7.49 -24.28 -2.91
N ALA A 164 7.04 -23.06 -3.19
CA ALA A 164 7.88 -21.95 -3.60
C ALA A 164 7.61 -20.74 -2.71
N TRP A 165 8.64 -19.93 -2.53
CA TRP A 165 8.64 -18.72 -1.71
C TRP A 165 9.11 -17.55 -2.56
N VAL A 166 8.52 -16.39 -2.36
CA VAL A 166 8.92 -15.15 -3.02
C VAL A 166 9.62 -14.25 -2.02
N PHE A 167 10.80 -13.79 -2.43
CA PHE A 167 11.57 -12.72 -1.84
C PHE A 167 11.24 -11.43 -2.54
N VAL A 168 11.01 -10.38 -1.76
CA VAL A 168 10.80 -9.02 -2.28
C VAL A 168 11.63 -8.06 -1.44
N MET A 169 12.55 -7.35 -2.07
CA MET A 169 13.24 -6.21 -1.49
C MET A 169 12.71 -4.93 -2.13
N THR A 170 12.16 -4.01 -1.33
CA THR A 170 11.61 -2.74 -1.81
C THR A 170 12.39 -1.57 -1.24
N LEU A 171 12.89 -0.68 -2.10
CA LEU A 171 13.54 0.56 -1.69
C LEU A 171 12.52 1.51 -1.07
N CYS A 172 12.85 2.04 0.11
CA CYS A 172 11.92 2.83 0.91
C CYS A 172 11.75 4.28 0.43
N TYR A 173 12.51 4.78 -0.54
CA TYR A 173 12.29 6.11 -1.11
C TYR A 173 11.62 6.02 -2.50
N SER A 174 12.15 5.21 -3.41
CA SER A 174 11.59 5.07 -4.76
C SER A 174 10.38 4.14 -4.85
N ARG A 175 10.21 3.21 -3.91
CA ARG A 175 9.27 2.06 -4.03
C ARG A 175 9.64 1.11 -5.17
N HIS A 176 10.82 1.25 -5.77
CA HIS A 176 11.33 0.27 -6.73
C HIS A 176 11.68 -1.02 -5.99
N GLN A 177 11.43 -2.15 -6.64
CA GLN A 177 11.47 -3.45 -5.98
C GLN A 177 12.20 -4.48 -6.83
N TYR A 178 12.90 -5.37 -6.12
CA TYR A 178 13.42 -6.63 -6.62
C TYR A 178 12.53 -7.76 -6.12
N ALA A 179 12.19 -8.72 -6.96
CA ALA A 179 11.41 -9.89 -6.56
C ALA A 179 11.92 -11.17 -7.22
N GLU A 180 12.12 -12.22 -6.42
CA GLU A 180 12.61 -13.52 -6.91
C GLU A 180 11.95 -14.67 -6.15
N ILE A 181 11.60 -15.74 -6.87
CA ILE A 181 11.04 -16.97 -6.33
C ILE A 181 12.14 -18.01 -6.15
N VAL A 182 12.11 -18.70 -5.01
CA VAL A 182 13.02 -19.77 -4.61
C VAL A 182 12.26 -20.97 -4.04
N PHE A 183 12.92 -22.12 -3.92
CA PHE A 183 12.34 -23.37 -3.43
C PHE A 183 12.76 -23.77 -2.01
N ASP A 184 13.42 -22.88 -1.28
CA ASP A 184 13.74 -23.09 0.12
C ASP A 184 13.89 -21.74 0.83
N GLN A 185 14.06 -21.83 2.15
CA GLN A 185 14.23 -20.68 3.03
C GLN A 185 15.55 -20.83 3.80
N LYS A 186 16.59 -21.39 3.18
CA LYS A 186 17.87 -21.58 3.85
C LYS A 186 18.65 -20.26 3.92
N VAL A 187 19.69 -20.22 4.77
CA VAL A 187 20.52 -19.03 5.00
C VAL A 187 21.33 -18.68 3.75
N GLU A 188 21.82 -19.69 3.03
CA GLU A 188 22.54 -19.56 1.76
C GLU A 188 21.68 -18.82 0.72
N THR A 189 20.46 -19.31 0.55
CA THR A 189 19.48 -18.74 -0.38
C THR A 189 19.14 -17.31 0.01
N TRP A 190 18.97 -17.04 1.31
CA TRP A 190 18.71 -15.69 1.82
C TRP A 190 19.84 -14.71 1.53
N VAL A 191 21.09 -15.12 1.77
CA VAL A 191 22.29 -14.34 1.49
C VAL A 191 22.40 -14.05 0.00
N GLU A 192 22.27 -15.09 -0.84
CA GLU A 192 22.34 -14.97 -2.29
C GLU A 192 21.25 -14.05 -2.87
N LEU A 193 20.03 -14.09 -2.32
CA LEU A 193 18.94 -13.21 -2.72
C LEU A 193 19.26 -11.73 -2.46
N HIS A 194 19.97 -11.41 -1.37
CA HIS A 194 20.41 -10.04 -1.09
C HIS A 194 21.50 -9.59 -2.05
N VAL A 195 22.46 -10.46 -2.34
CA VAL A 195 23.52 -10.19 -3.35
C VAL A 195 22.89 -9.82 -4.69
N ARG A 196 21.98 -10.67 -5.20
CA ARG A 196 21.28 -10.42 -6.48
C ARG A 196 20.42 -9.17 -6.44
N ALA A 197 19.79 -8.87 -5.31
CA ALA A 197 19.00 -7.65 -5.15
C ALA A 197 19.89 -6.39 -5.21
N PHE A 198 21.06 -6.39 -4.56
CA PHE A 198 21.99 -5.26 -4.63
C PHE A 198 22.58 -5.10 -6.04
N GLU A 199 22.90 -6.21 -6.71
CA GLU A 199 23.32 -6.22 -8.12
C GLU A 199 22.21 -5.62 -9.02
N TRP A 200 20.95 -5.99 -8.79
CA TRP A 200 19.79 -5.45 -9.50
C TRP A 200 19.63 -3.93 -9.33
N PHE A 201 19.78 -3.42 -8.10
CA PHE A 201 19.73 -1.99 -7.84
C PHE A 201 21.03 -1.26 -8.28
N GLY A 202 22.09 -1.99 -8.57
CA GLY A 202 23.42 -1.42 -8.86
C GLY A 202 24.02 -0.67 -7.66
N GLY A 203 23.63 -1.04 -6.43
CA GLY A 203 24.03 -0.36 -5.20
C GLY A 203 23.37 -0.95 -3.96
N VAL A 204 23.83 -0.50 -2.79
CA VAL A 204 23.39 -1.00 -1.48
C VAL A 204 22.75 0.13 -0.66
N VAL A 205 21.69 -0.18 0.08
CA VAL A 205 21.07 0.77 1.03
C VAL A 205 21.82 0.80 2.36
N ARG A 206 21.73 1.91 3.10
CA ARG A 206 22.35 2.00 4.43
C ARG A 206 21.74 1.05 5.46
N ARG A 207 20.45 0.73 5.32
CA ARG A 207 19.71 -0.11 6.26
C ARG A 207 18.76 -1.06 5.56
N VAL A 208 18.78 -2.32 5.94
CA VAL A 208 17.82 -3.34 5.51
C VAL A 208 16.89 -3.68 6.67
N VAL A 209 15.60 -3.42 6.49
CA VAL A 209 14.54 -3.70 7.47
C VAL A 209 13.88 -5.03 7.17
N LEU A 210 13.86 -5.92 8.17
CA LEU A 210 13.21 -7.22 8.08
C LEU A 210 11.77 -7.11 8.60
N ASP A 211 10.78 -6.98 7.72
CA ASP A 211 9.38 -6.71 8.10
C ASP A 211 8.56 -7.99 8.39
N ASN A 212 8.91 -9.12 7.78
CA ASN A 212 8.21 -10.38 8.03
C ASN A 212 8.88 -11.28 9.09
N LEU A 213 8.73 -10.92 10.36
CA LEU A 213 9.16 -11.74 11.51
C LEU A 213 8.50 -13.14 11.58
N ARG A 214 7.49 -13.44 10.74
CA ARG A 214 6.86 -14.77 10.69
C ARG A 214 7.61 -15.74 9.79
N ALA A 215 8.40 -15.25 8.83
CA ALA A 215 9.19 -16.11 7.97
C ALA A 215 10.24 -16.87 8.80
N GLY A 216 10.38 -18.17 8.56
CA GLY A 216 11.29 -19.03 9.32
C GLY A 216 12.73 -18.55 9.24
N ILE A 217 13.16 -18.15 8.04
CA ILE A 217 14.50 -17.62 7.82
C ILE A 217 14.75 -16.28 8.52
N VAL A 218 13.75 -15.38 8.53
CA VAL A 218 13.85 -14.10 9.25
C VAL A 218 13.99 -14.35 10.75
N LYS A 219 13.29 -15.33 11.31
CA LYS A 219 13.49 -15.73 12.71
C LYS A 219 14.88 -16.32 12.95
N ALA A 220 15.36 -17.17 12.04
CA ALA A 220 16.70 -17.75 12.14
C ALA A 220 17.77 -16.66 12.15
N VAL A 221 17.80 -15.75 11.18
CA VAL A 221 18.84 -14.67 11.15
C VAL A 221 18.77 -13.70 12.34
N LEU A 222 17.65 -13.65 13.07
CA LEU A 222 17.47 -12.80 14.26
C LEU A 222 17.77 -13.51 15.59
N HIS A 223 17.68 -14.84 15.64
CA HIS A 223 17.70 -15.60 16.90
C HIS A 223 18.66 -16.79 16.90
N ASP A 224 19.03 -17.32 15.74
CA ASP A 224 19.99 -18.39 15.58
C ASP A 224 21.39 -17.82 15.34
N GLN A 225 22.37 -18.27 16.12
CA GLN A 225 23.72 -17.71 16.12
C GLN A 225 24.46 -17.89 14.79
N GLU A 226 24.28 -19.04 14.13
CA GLU A 226 24.95 -19.38 12.87
C GLU A 226 24.36 -18.59 11.70
N ALA A 227 23.02 -18.55 11.63
CA ALA A 227 22.31 -17.77 10.63
C ALA A 227 22.57 -16.28 10.80
N GLN A 228 22.59 -15.80 12.05
CA GLN A 228 22.91 -14.41 12.36
C GLN A 228 24.35 -14.05 11.97
N ARG A 229 25.32 -14.94 12.20
CA ARG A 229 26.72 -14.72 11.80
C ARG A 229 26.84 -14.60 10.28
N SER A 230 26.30 -15.56 9.54
CA SER A 230 26.37 -15.58 8.07
C SER A 230 25.75 -14.32 7.45
N TYR A 231 24.62 -13.84 8.01
CA TYR A 231 23.97 -12.63 7.54
C TYR A 231 24.68 -11.34 7.97
N ARG A 232 25.37 -11.34 9.13
CA ARG A 232 26.21 -10.21 9.56
C ARG A 232 27.45 -10.05 8.69
N GLU A 233 28.12 -11.15 8.34
CA GLU A 233 29.29 -11.10 7.44
C GLU A 233 28.92 -10.52 6.07
N LEU A 234 27.74 -10.88 5.54
CA LEU A 234 27.19 -10.23 4.35
C LEU A 234 26.97 -8.71 4.57
N ALA A 235 26.38 -8.34 5.70
CA ALA A 235 26.10 -6.94 6.04
C ALA A 235 27.37 -6.10 6.16
N GLU A 236 28.43 -6.67 6.74
CA GLU A 236 29.76 -6.06 6.83
C GLU A 236 30.41 -5.91 5.46
N HIS A 237 30.33 -6.94 4.60
CA HIS A 237 30.90 -6.91 3.25
C HIS A 237 30.27 -5.84 2.35
N TYR A 238 28.94 -5.68 2.41
CA TYR A 238 28.21 -4.68 1.63
C TYR A 238 27.99 -3.35 2.36
N GLY A 239 28.38 -3.25 3.63
CA GLY A 239 28.32 -2.02 4.43
C GLY A 239 26.91 -1.55 4.84
N PHE A 240 25.93 -2.45 4.97
CA PHE A 240 24.58 -2.11 5.39
C PHE A 240 24.28 -2.52 6.84
N LEU A 241 23.33 -1.84 7.47
CA LEU A 241 22.85 -2.16 8.81
C LEU A 241 21.60 -3.04 8.77
N ILE A 242 21.60 -4.11 9.55
CA ILE A 242 20.43 -4.98 9.74
C ILE A 242 19.52 -4.34 10.80
N SER A 243 18.25 -4.12 10.46
CA SER A 243 17.25 -3.60 11.39
C SER A 243 16.06 -4.55 11.51
N PRO A 244 15.80 -5.16 12.68
CA PRO A 244 14.52 -5.83 12.91
C PRO A 244 13.40 -4.79 12.88
N CYS A 245 12.23 -5.16 12.32
CA CYS A 245 11.07 -4.28 12.37
C CYS A 245 10.65 -4.03 13.84
N ARG A 246 10.45 -2.75 14.20
CA ARG A 246 10.10 -2.37 15.57
C ARG A 246 8.70 -2.89 15.92
N PRO A 247 8.54 -3.77 16.92
CA PRO A 247 7.22 -4.25 17.30
C PRO A 247 6.34 -3.09 17.79
N ARG A 248 5.05 -3.12 17.40
CA ARG A 248 3.99 -2.20 17.87
C ARG A 248 4.05 -0.73 17.42
N LYS A 249 4.57 -0.43 16.23
CA LYS A 249 4.31 0.88 15.57
C LYS A 249 3.62 0.70 14.21
N PRO A 250 2.28 0.52 14.18
CA PRO A 250 1.50 0.40 12.94
C PRO A 250 1.66 1.60 11.99
N GLU A 251 1.97 2.77 12.54
CA GLU A 251 2.17 4.04 11.82
C GLU A 251 3.31 3.96 10.78
N HIS A 252 4.37 3.20 11.07
CA HIS A 252 5.50 3.01 10.15
C HIS A 252 5.20 1.93 9.09
N LYS A 253 4.18 1.10 9.32
CA LYS A 253 3.78 -0.03 8.48
C LYS A 253 2.93 0.40 7.27
N GLY A 254 2.53 1.67 7.19
CA GLY A 254 1.79 2.23 6.05
C GLY A 254 2.68 2.70 4.89
N LYS A 255 4.00 2.54 4.99
CA LYS A 255 4.97 3.09 4.03
C LYS A 255 4.99 2.33 2.70
N VAL A 256 4.88 1.00 2.76
CA VAL A 256 4.89 0.07 1.61
C VAL A 256 3.84 -1.01 1.88
N GLU A 257 2.98 -1.31 0.90
CA GLU A 257 2.12 -2.51 0.96
C GLU A 257 3.02 -3.75 1.02
N SER A 258 2.63 -4.83 1.72
CA SER A 258 3.48 -6.03 1.80
C SER A 258 3.90 -6.47 0.39
N GLY A 259 5.21 -6.45 0.13
CA GLY A 259 5.77 -6.67 -1.20
C GLY A 259 5.40 -8.06 -1.72
N VAL A 260 5.39 -9.06 -0.83
CA VAL A 260 4.91 -10.42 -1.13
C VAL A 260 3.45 -10.42 -1.57
N HIS A 261 2.57 -9.68 -0.87
CA HIS A 261 1.16 -9.65 -1.22
C HIS A 261 0.93 -8.96 -2.56
N TYR A 262 1.60 -7.82 -2.79
CA TYR A 262 1.56 -7.09 -4.04
C TYR A 262 2.03 -7.96 -5.22
N ALA A 263 3.21 -8.59 -5.10
CA ALA A 263 3.76 -9.48 -6.11
C ALA A 263 2.85 -10.69 -6.38
N LYS A 264 2.31 -11.33 -5.33
CA LYS A 264 1.40 -12.46 -5.51
C LYS A 264 0.12 -12.08 -6.24
N ARG A 265 -0.49 -10.94 -5.92
CA ARG A 265 -1.78 -10.56 -6.51
C ARG A 265 -1.66 -9.92 -7.88
N ASN A 266 -0.57 -9.20 -8.15
CA ASN A 266 -0.43 -8.43 -9.39
C ASN A 266 0.47 -9.11 -10.42
N ALA A 267 1.47 -9.88 -9.99
CA ALA A 267 2.36 -10.60 -10.90
C ALA A 267 1.93 -12.05 -11.10
N LEU A 268 1.68 -12.78 -9.99
CA LEU A 268 1.52 -14.24 -10.06
C LEU A 268 0.06 -14.71 -10.17
N ALA A 269 -0.90 -13.97 -9.61
CA ALA A 269 -2.28 -14.44 -9.54
C ALA A 269 -2.92 -14.58 -10.91
N GLY A 270 -3.64 -15.69 -11.10
CA GLY A 270 -4.36 -16.00 -12.35
C GLY A 270 -3.45 -16.38 -13.51
N ARG A 271 -2.17 -16.68 -13.25
CA ARG A 271 -1.21 -17.13 -14.26
C ARG A 271 -0.68 -18.51 -13.90
N ASP A 272 -0.51 -19.33 -14.93
CA ASP A 272 0.19 -20.59 -14.84
C ASP A 272 1.60 -20.43 -15.44
N PHE A 273 2.59 -20.98 -14.76
CA PHE A 273 3.98 -20.94 -15.19
C PHE A 273 4.46 -22.37 -15.42
N LEU A 274 5.26 -22.55 -16.48
CA LEU A 274 5.89 -23.83 -16.80
C LEU A 274 6.76 -24.32 -15.64
N ASP A 275 7.61 -23.44 -15.12
CA ASP A 275 8.55 -23.70 -14.03
C ASP A 275 8.92 -22.40 -13.31
N ILE A 276 9.81 -22.52 -12.31
CA ILE A 276 10.32 -21.37 -11.54
C ILE A 276 11.11 -20.38 -12.40
N ARG A 277 11.78 -20.82 -13.47
CA ARG A 277 12.59 -19.95 -14.33
C ARG A 277 11.68 -19.03 -15.12
N ALA A 278 10.61 -19.59 -15.70
CA ALA A 278 9.57 -18.82 -16.38
C ALA A 278 8.89 -17.82 -15.45
N ALA A 279 8.61 -18.22 -14.20
CA ALA A 279 8.02 -17.34 -13.19
C ALA A 279 8.97 -16.18 -12.80
N ASN A 280 10.26 -16.45 -12.58
CA ASN A 280 11.25 -15.41 -12.24
C ASN A 280 11.49 -14.44 -13.40
N ALA A 281 11.62 -14.94 -14.64
CA ALA A 281 11.73 -14.08 -15.81
C ALA A 281 10.49 -13.18 -15.98
N HIS A 282 9.30 -13.68 -15.63
CA HIS A 282 8.10 -12.86 -15.61
C HIS A 282 8.13 -11.81 -14.50
N LEU A 283 8.56 -12.16 -13.29
CA LEU A 283 8.68 -11.23 -12.17
C LEU A 283 9.66 -10.09 -12.46
N GLU A 284 10.79 -10.39 -13.08
CA GLU A 284 11.78 -9.40 -13.49
C GLU A 284 11.18 -8.37 -14.45
N ARG A 285 10.52 -8.84 -15.52
CA ARG A 285 9.80 -7.96 -16.46
C ARG A 285 8.70 -7.17 -15.77
N TRP A 286 7.91 -7.82 -14.92
CA TRP A 286 6.83 -7.17 -14.18
C TRP A 286 7.37 -6.08 -13.23
N ALA A 287 8.51 -6.30 -12.58
CA ALA A 287 9.14 -5.33 -11.69
C ALA A 287 9.51 -4.03 -12.43
N LEU A 288 9.91 -4.13 -13.70
CA LEU A 288 10.25 -3.00 -14.55
C LEU A 288 9.02 -2.39 -15.25
N GLU A 289 8.27 -3.21 -15.98
CA GLU A 289 7.25 -2.77 -16.94
C GLU A 289 5.88 -2.50 -16.32
N VAL A 290 5.63 -2.97 -15.10
CA VAL A 290 4.34 -2.80 -14.41
C VAL A 290 4.56 -2.11 -13.08
N ALA A 291 5.32 -2.73 -12.18
CA ALA A 291 5.53 -2.16 -10.85
C ALA A 291 6.41 -0.91 -10.89
N GLY A 292 7.36 -0.84 -11.82
CA GLY A 292 8.31 0.25 -11.97
C GLY A 292 7.74 1.51 -12.62
N VAL A 293 6.77 1.36 -13.52
CA VAL A 293 6.16 2.47 -14.29
C VAL A 293 4.76 2.85 -13.81
N ARG A 294 4.21 2.16 -12.80
CA ARG A 294 2.90 2.50 -12.24
C ARG A 294 2.91 3.88 -11.61
N ASP A 295 1.78 4.58 -11.69
CA ASP A 295 1.53 5.71 -10.82
C ASP A 295 1.32 5.18 -9.39
N HIS A 296 2.33 5.34 -8.53
CA HIS A 296 2.28 4.83 -7.19
C HIS A 296 1.37 5.70 -6.34
N GLY A 297 0.24 5.16 -5.88
CA GLY A 297 -0.81 5.92 -5.18
C GLY A 297 -0.43 6.62 -3.86
N THR A 298 0.83 6.53 -3.43
CA THR A 298 1.41 7.38 -2.38
C THR A 298 2.25 8.52 -2.97
N THR A 299 3.27 8.18 -3.77
CA THR A 299 4.27 9.15 -4.21
C THR A 299 3.77 9.94 -5.40
N HIS A 300 2.68 9.49 -6.05
CA HIS A 300 2.14 10.04 -7.28
C HIS A 300 3.17 10.15 -8.42
N GLU A 301 4.17 9.28 -8.33
CA GLU A 301 5.33 9.22 -9.20
C GLU A 301 5.63 7.77 -9.51
N GLN A 302 6.24 7.55 -10.67
CA GLN A 302 6.67 6.21 -11.09
C GLN A 302 7.89 5.77 -10.28
N PRO A 303 7.88 4.55 -9.70
CA PRO A 303 9.01 4.06 -8.92
C PRO A 303 10.35 4.09 -9.65
N LEU A 304 10.39 3.74 -10.93
CA LEU A 304 11.62 3.78 -11.73
C LEU A 304 12.13 5.20 -11.96
N VAL A 305 11.24 6.18 -12.11
CA VAL A 305 11.63 7.60 -12.25
C VAL A 305 12.27 8.09 -10.95
N ARG A 306 11.65 7.81 -9.80
CA ARG A 306 12.25 8.12 -8.49
C ARG A 306 13.56 7.39 -8.25
N PHE A 307 13.66 6.15 -8.73
CA PHE A 307 14.85 5.32 -8.58
C PHE A 307 16.05 5.91 -9.31
N GLN A 308 15.87 6.58 -10.45
CA GLN A 308 16.97 7.26 -11.14
C GLN A 308 17.66 8.29 -10.22
N THR A 309 16.89 9.03 -9.43
CA THR A 309 17.43 9.96 -8.43
C THR A 309 17.99 9.23 -7.20
N GLU A 310 17.35 8.14 -6.77
CA GLU A 310 17.80 7.37 -5.61
C GLU A 310 19.13 6.65 -5.85
N ARG A 311 19.38 6.21 -7.08
CA ARG A 311 20.53 5.38 -7.45
C ARG A 311 21.86 6.04 -7.09
N GLU A 312 21.97 7.36 -7.21
CA GLU A 312 23.17 8.13 -6.87
C GLU A 312 23.42 8.20 -5.35
N SER A 313 22.39 7.94 -4.54
CA SER A 313 22.47 7.95 -3.06
C SER A 313 22.73 6.57 -2.46
N LEU A 314 22.72 5.50 -3.27
CA LEU A 314 23.07 4.16 -2.83
C LEU A 314 24.58 4.07 -2.56
N LEU A 315 24.94 3.24 -1.59
CA LEU A 315 26.33 2.85 -1.39
C LEU A 315 26.81 2.05 -2.60
N PRO A 316 28.08 2.21 -3.03
CA PRO A 316 28.61 1.47 -4.15
C PRO A 316 28.69 -0.03 -3.83
N LEU A 317 28.56 -0.87 -4.86
CA LEU A 317 28.83 -2.29 -4.73
C LEU A 317 30.33 -2.52 -4.46
N PRO A 318 30.69 -3.48 -3.59
CA PRO A 318 32.08 -3.86 -3.38
C PRO A 318 32.68 -4.43 -4.66
N THR A 319 34.00 -4.28 -4.84
CA THR A 319 34.71 -4.75 -6.05
C THR A 319 34.66 -6.27 -6.20
N GLN A 320 34.60 -6.99 -5.08
CA GLN A 320 34.47 -8.45 -5.06
C GLN A 320 33.07 -8.83 -4.63
N ARG A 321 32.46 -9.75 -5.38
CA ARG A 321 31.19 -10.36 -5.02
C ARG A 321 31.39 -11.18 -3.75
N TYR A 322 30.45 -11.07 -2.81
CA TYR A 322 30.49 -11.86 -1.57
C TYR A 322 30.47 -13.36 -1.89
N GLU A 323 31.37 -14.11 -1.27
CA GLU A 323 31.36 -15.55 -1.31
C GLU A 323 30.36 -16.08 -0.29
N ILE A 324 29.46 -16.99 -0.70
CA ILE A 324 28.41 -17.49 0.18
C ILE A 324 29.04 -18.40 1.23
N VAL A 325 29.21 -17.87 2.45
CA VAL A 325 29.71 -18.62 3.60
C VAL A 325 28.55 -19.02 4.53
N VAL A 326 28.62 -20.25 5.04
CA VAL A 326 27.66 -20.79 6.01
C VAL A 326 28.43 -21.37 7.18
N TRP A 327 28.04 -20.98 8.37
CA TRP A 327 28.59 -21.53 9.60
C TRP A 327 27.67 -22.63 10.12
N LYS A 328 28.25 -23.77 10.54
CA LYS A 328 27.55 -24.80 11.31
C LYS A 328 28.43 -25.31 12.44
N HIS A 329 27.85 -25.52 13.61
CA HIS A 329 28.48 -26.28 14.68
C HIS A 329 28.40 -27.76 14.35
N ALA A 330 29.55 -28.37 14.06
CA ALA A 330 29.64 -29.80 13.82
C ALA A 330 30.36 -30.49 14.98
N LYS A 331 29.88 -31.69 15.34
CA LYS A 331 30.55 -32.53 16.33
C LYS A 331 31.68 -33.29 15.66
N LEU A 332 32.91 -33.08 16.14
CA LEU A 332 34.05 -33.91 15.72
C LEU A 332 33.82 -35.35 16.21
N HIS A 333 33.76 -36.28 15.26
CA HIS A 333 33.57 -37.69 15.59
C HIS A 333 34.92 -38.28 16.09
N PRO A 334 34.92 -39.31 16.95
CA PRO A 334 36.17 -39.86 17.52
C PRO A 334 37.17 -40.39 16.50
N ASP A 335 36.74 -40.64 15.26
CA ASP A 335 37.58 -40.99 14.10
C ASP A 335 38.23 -39.76 13.45
N CYS A 336 38.17 -38.59 14.09
CA CYS A 336 38.67 -37.30 13.62
C CYS A 336 38.01 -36.80 12.33
N HIS A 337 36.86 -37.33 11.93
CA HIS A 337 36.09 -36.82 10.80
C HIS A 337 34.98 -35.88 11.25
N VAL A 338 34.68 -34.89 10.40
CA VAL A 338 33.54 -33.99 10.53
C VAL A 338 32.63 -34.22 9.34
N VAL A 339 31.36 -34.54 9.60
CA VAL A 339 30.33 -34.63 8.56
C VAL A 339 29.66 -33.26 8.45
N PHE A 340 29.69 -32.68 7.25
CA PHE A 340 29.10 -31.39 6.92
C PHE A 340 28.21 -31.58 5.68
N ASP A 341 26.88 -31.56 5.88
CA ASP A 341 25.87 -31.65 4.81
C ASP A 341 25.53 -30.29 4.18
#